data_AF-A0AAV5NCA3-F1
#
_entry.id   AF-A0AAV5NCA3-F1
#
_cell.length_a   1.000
_cell.length_b   1.000
_cell.length_c   1.000
_cell.angle_alpha   90.00
_cell.angle_beta   90.00
_cell.angle_gamma   90.00
#
_symmetry.space_group_name_H-M   'P 1'
#
loop_
_entity.id
_entity.type
_entity.pdbx_description
1 polymer ?
#
loop_
_entity_poly.entity_id
_entity_poly.type
_entity_poly.pdbx_seq_one_letter_code
_entity_poly.pdbx_strand_id
1 'polypeptide(L)' 'MGRPCVASSTTSIPEAGGSLAHYFNPCDTNDAYRLIHDTISNQPALGEWTEQVRSRFKPIPWTDSARAVLAAFDMT' A
#
# COMPACT_ATOMS: atom_id res chain seq x y z
N MET A 1 0.38 -12.37 0.58
CA MET A 1 0.70 -11.29 1.55
C MET A 1 2.17 -10.92 1.41
N GLY A 2 2.54 -9.66 1.63
CA GLY A 2 3.95 -9.25 1.56
C GLY A 2 4.46 -8.94 0.16
N ARG A 3 3.62 -8.38 -0.73
CA ARG A 3 4.05 -7.98 -2.07
C ARG A 3 4.23 -6.46 -2.10
N PRO A 4 5.37 -5.97 -2.58
CA PRO A 4 5.52 -4.59 -3.02
C PRO A 4 4.38 -4.11 -3.91
N CYS A 5 4.00 -2.84 -3.76
CA CYS A 5 2.89 -2.23 -4.50
C CYS A 5 3.30 -0.86 -5.03
N VAL A 6 3.17 -0.70 -6.35
CA VAL A 6 3.22 0.60 -7.02
C VAL A 6 1.78 1.02 -7.32
N ALA A 7 1.39 2.24 -6.93
CA ALA A 7 0.02 2.71 -7.05
C ALA A 7 -0.07 4.22 -7.35
N SER A 8 -1.26 4.72 -7.72
CA SER A 8 -1.45 6.15 -7.97
C SER A 8 -1.33 7.00 -6.70
N SER A 9 -0.81 8.21 -6.80
CA SER A 9 -0.65 9.15 -5.68
C SER A 9 -1.91 9.94 -5.28
N THR A 10 -3.10 9.56 -5.77
CA THR A 10 -4.34 10.34 -5.59
C THR A 10 -5.43 9.55 -4.87
N THR A 11 -6.45 10.27 -4.39
CA THR A 11 -7.62 9.72 -3.67
C THR A 11 -7.22 8.97 -2.40
N SER A 12 -7.90 7.87 -2.06
CA SER A 12 -7.67 7.08 -0.84
C SER A 12 -6.47 6.12 -0.93
N ILE A 13 -5.76 6.07 -2.07
CA ILE A 13 -4.66 5.13 -2.26
C ILE A 13 -3.46 5.42 -1.34
N PRO A 14 -3.01 6.68 -1.16
CA PRO A 14 -1.93 6.99 -0.21
C PRO A 14 -2.29 6.68 1.25
N GLU A 15 -3.57 6.83 1.61
CA GLU A 15 -4.08 6.47 2.94
C GLU A 15 -3.99 4.95 3.17
N ALA A 16 -4.43 4.16 2.19
CA ALA A 16 -4.43 2.70 2.28
C ALA A 16 -3.02 2.08 2.19
N GLY A 17 -2.16 2.62 1.33
CA GLY A 17 -0.81 2.11 1.10
C GLY A 17 0.23 2.61 2.12
N GLY A 18 0.02 3.81 2.68
CA GLY A 18 0.94 4.46 3.61
C GLY A 18 2.38 4.51 3.08
N SER A 19 3.34 4.23 3.95
CA SER A 19 4.77 4.21 3.59
C SER A 19 5.26 2.88 3.01
N LEU A 20 4.38 1.88 2.83
CA LEU A 20 4.74 0.57 2.31
C LEU A 20 4.52 0.43 0.80
N ALA A 21 3.87 1.41 0.18
CA ALA A 21 3.70 1.51 -1.26
C ALA A 21 4.57 2.62 -1.86
N HIS A 22 4.93 2.49 -3.13
CA HIS A 22 5.50 3.58 -3.93
C HIS A 22 4.44 4.15 -4.86
N TYR A 23 4.52 5.45 -5.12
CA TYR A 23 3.46 6.17 -5.80
C TYR A 23 3.93 6.87 -7.07
N PHE A 24 3.08 6.87 -8.08
CA PHE A 24 3.26 7.64 -9.31
C PHE A 24 2.11 8.64 -9.51
N ASN A 25 2.36 9.73 -10.24
CA ASN A 25 1.31 10.64 -10.67
C ASN A 25 0.42 9.97 -11.74
N PRO A 26 -0.89 9.76 -11.49
CA PRO A 26 -1.77 9.09 -12.45
C PRO A 26 -2.01 9.88 -13.75
N CYS A 27 -1.71 11.18 -13.76
CA CYS A 27 -1.79 12.02 -14.95
C CYS A 27 -0.46 12.08 -15.73
N ASP A 28 0.57 11.33 -15.32
CA ASP A 28 1.86 11.23 -16.00
C ASP A 28 2.22 9.76 -16.24
N THR A 29 1.96 9.28 -17.46
CA THR A 29 2.29 7.91 -17.87
C THR A 29 3.79 7.62 -17.85
N ASN A 30 4.64 8.63 -18.07
CA ASN A 30 6.09 8.42 -18.03
C ASN A 30 6.57 8.21 -16.58
N ASP A 31 5.91 8.84 -15.61
CA ASP A 31 6.18 8.62 -14.19
C ASP A 31 5.83 7.20 -13.76
N ALA A 32 4.65 6.73 -14.16
CA ALA A 32 4.24 5.34 -13.96
C ALA A 32 5.24 4.36 -14.61
N TYR A 33 5.63 4.63 -15.86
CA TYR A 33 6.58 3.80 -16.59
C TYR A 33 7.94 3.71 -15.86
N ARG A 34 8.55 4.84 -15.50
CA ARG A 34 9.84 4.87 -14.79
C ARG A 34 9.77 4.08 -13.50
N LEU A 35 8.76 4.34 -12.67
CA LEU A 35 8.63 3.66 -11.38
C LEU A 35 8.45 2.15 -11.53
N ILE A 36 7.63 1.71 -12.49
CA ILE A 36 7.44 0.27 -12.75
C ILE A 36 8.75 -0.34 -13.28
N HIS A 37 9.39 0.29 -14.26
CA HIS A 37 10.63 -0.17 -14.86
C HIS A 37 11.75 -0.32 -13.82
N ASP A 38 11.96 0.70 -12.99
CA ASP A 38 13.01 0.69 -11.97
C ASP A 38 12.74 -0.37 -10.89
N THR A 39 11.46 -0.55 -10.53
CA THR A 39 11.03 -1.59 -9.59
C THR A 39 11.36 -3.00 -10.09
N ILE A 40 11.10 -3.31 -11.35
CA ILE A 40 11.33 -4.67 -11.89
C ILE A 40 12.77 -4.91 -12.31
N SER A 41 13.51 -3.84 -12.64
CA SER A 41 14.91 -3.92 -13.08
C SER A 41 15.90 -4.05 -11.92
N ASN A 42 15.52 -3.61 -10.71
CA ASN A 42 16.37 -3.68 -9.53
C ASN A 42 15.91 -4.78 -8.55
N GLN A 43 16.29 -6.02 -8.84
CA GLN A 43 15.91 -7.20 -8.05
C GLN A 43 16.35 -7.13 -6.57
N PRO A 44 17.57 -6.66 -6.23
CA PRO A 44 17.97 -6.47 -4.83
C PRO A 44 17.03 -5.53 -4.07
N ALA A 45 16.76 -4.34 -4.63
CA ALA A 45 15.87 -3.37 -3.99
C ALA A 45 14.44 -3.90 -3.85
N LEU A 46 13.94 -4.64 -4.84
CA LEU A 46 12.63 -5.28 -4.78
C LEU A 46 12.57 -6.34 -3.66
N GLY A 47 13.66 -7.09 -3.44
CA GLY A 47 13.81 -8.04 -2.35
C GLY A 47 13.75 -7.37 -0.98
N GLU A 48 14.51 -6.29 -0.78
CA GLU A 48 14.50 -5.51 0.47
C GLU A 48 13.10 -4.94 0.76
N TRP A 49 12.45 -4.38 -0.25
CA TRP A 49 11.09 -3.86 -0.12
C TRP A 49 10.09 -4.97 0.20
N THR A 50 10.24 -6.16 -0.40
CA THR A 50 9.40 -7.33 -0.10
C THR A 50 9.48 -7.69 1.39
N GLU A 51 10.69 -7.77 1.95
CA GLU A 51 10.88 -8.06 3.38
C GLU A 51 10.37 -6.94 4.29
N GLN A 52 10.49 -5.68 3.85
CA GLN A 52 9.87 -4.56 4.54
C GLN A 52 8.35 -4.68 4.62
N VAL A 53 7.67 -5.01 3.51
CA VAL A 53 6.20 -5.19 3.51
C VAL A 53 5.82 -6.37 4.40
N ARG A 54 6.54 -7.50 4.32
CA ARG A 54 6.27 -8.69 5.15
C ARG A 54 6.39 -8.41 6.64
N SER A 55 7.41 -7.65 7.04
CA SER A 55 7.68 -7.37 8.45
C SER A 55 6.80 -6.27 9.06
N ARG A 56 6.35 -5.31 8.25
CA ARG A 56 5.64 -4.11 8.75
C ARG A 56 4.14 -4.11 8.48
N PHE A 57 3.66 -4.83 7.46
CA PHE A 57 2.24 -4.86 7.16
C PHE A 57 1.47 -5.61 8.27
N LYS A 58 0.46 -4.93 8.83
CA LYS A 58 -0.44 -5.50 9.84
C LYS A 58 -1.84 -5.55 9.24
N PRO A 59 -2.34 -6.74 8.83
CA PRO A 59 -3.70 -6.84 8.32
C PRO A 59 -4.70 -6.52 9.43
N ILE A 60 -5.76 -5.77 9.08
CA ILE A 60 -6.92 -5.58 9.95
C ILE A 60 -7.95 -6.66 9.57
N PRO A 61 -8.26 -7.61 10.47
CA PRO A 61 -9.32 -8.57 10.25
C PRO A 61 -10.68 -7.86 10.16
N TRP A 62 -11.57 -8.38 9.32
CA TRP A 62 -12.94 -7.87 9.21
C TRP A 62 -13.69 -7.83 10.54
N THR A 63 -13.37 -8.75 11.46
CA THR A 63 -13.96 -8.79 12.81
C THR A 63 -13.67 -7.53 13.61
N ASP A 64 -12.50 -6.92 13.41
CA ASP A 64 -12.09 -5.71 14.15
C ASP A 64 -12.79 -4.49 13.56
N SER A 65 -12.89 -4.40 12.23
CA SER A 65 -13.68 -3.37 11.56
C SER A 65 -15.16 -3.45 11.95
N ALA A 66 -15.76 -4.64 11.96
CA ALA A 66 -17.15 -4.83 12.37
C ALA A 66 -17.38 -4.41 13.83
N ARG A 67 -16.45 -4.75 14.74
CA ARG A 67 -16.51 -4.32 16.14
C ARG A 67 -16.46 -2.79 16.27
N ALA A 68 -15.60 -2.12 15.52
CA ALA A 68 -15.49 -0.66 15.54
C ALA A 68 -16.79 0.02 15.09
N VAL A 69 -17.45 -0.53 14.07
CA VAL A 69 -18.75 -0.03 13.60
C VAL A 69 -19.84 -0.23 14.67
N LEU A 70 -19.96 -1.42 15.25
CA LEU A 70 -20.95 -1.71 16.30
C LEU A 70 -20.77 -0.80 17.52
N ALA A 71 -19.52 -0.63 17.98
CA ALA A 71 -19.21 0.24 19.11
C ALA A 71 -19.64 1.70 18.87
N ALA A 72 -19.59 2.18 17.62
CA ALA A 72 -20.03 3.54 17.28
C ALA A 72 -21.57 3.71 17.39
N PHE A 73 -22.35 2.64 17.22
CA PHE A 73 -23.81 2.66 17.41
C PHE A 73 -24.21 2.52 18.89
N ASP A 74 -23.49 1.70 19.65
CA ASP A 74 -23.77 1.43 21.07
C ASP A 74 -23.42 2.61 22.01
N MET A 75 -22.80 3.68 21.49
CA MET A 75 -22.50 4.92 22.22
C MET A 75 -23.63 5.97 22.15
N THR A 76 -24.82 5.59 21.64
CA THR A 76 -26.02 6.43 21.50
C THR A 76 -27.08 6.03 22.52
#